data_AF-A0A952NZ31-F1
#
_entry.id   AF-A0A952NZ31-F1
#
_cell.length_a   1.000
_cell.length_b   1.000
_cell.length_c   1.000
_cell.angle_alpha   90.00
_cell.angle_beta   90.00
_cell.angle_gamma   90.00
#
_symmetry.space_group_name_H-M   'P 1'
#
loop_
_entity.id
_entity.type
_entity.pdbx_description
1 polymer ?
#
loop_
_entity_poly.entity_id
_entity_poly.type
_entity_poly.pdbx_seq_one_letter_code
_entity_poly.pdbx_strand_id
1 'polypeptide(L)'
;MSWIDISPIISERLGVFPGDTRFSREILLDYAKGHNLRLSAVKTTLHLGAHADSVGHYHRDGGGVDQRDVGAYLGTCQVVHVKTGQGRIQLQDVAGLVVKAPRVLFRTDSFPDPDHWNSDFRSFSPEVLTFLADHDVKLVGIDTPSVDPEDSKALESHQILHARGMAVLEGLVLTQVGEGLYTLIAPPLLIEGADASPVRALLHPQAGLIPE
;
A
#
# COMPACT_ATOMS: atom_id res chain seq x y z
N MET A 1 9.43 8.89 20.88
CA MET A 1 8.82 9.27 19.60
C MET A 1 7.61 8.38 19.37
N SER A 2 6.53 8.90 18.80
CA SER A 2 5.27 8.18 18.61
C SER A 2 5.24 7.40 17.29
N TRP A 3 4.33 6.43 17.19
CA TRP A 3 3.95 5.83 15.92
C TRP A 3 3.38 6.89 14.97
N ILE A 4 3.69 6.76 13.68
CA ILE A 4 3.17 7.54 12.57
C ILE A 4 2.16 6.67 11.84
N ASP A 5 0.93 7.14 11.75
CA ASP A 5 -0.11 6.48 10.97
C ASP A 5 0.00 6.89 9.51
N ILE A 6 0.16 5.91 8.63
CA ILE A 6 0.32 6.13 7.18
C ILE A 6 -0.87 5.55 6.40
N SER A 7 -2.02 5.42 7.07
CA SER A 7 -3.27 4.96 6.47
C SER A 7 -4.26 6.12 6.27
N PRO A 8 -4.95 6.22 5.13
CA PRO A 8 -6.03 7.16 4.97
C PRO A 8 -7.26 6.75 5.80
N ILE A 9 -8.15 7.70 6.07
CA ILE A 9 -9.44 7.40 6.70
C ILE A 9 -10.30 6.65 5.68
N ILE A 10 -10.79 5.46 6.06
CA ILE A 10 -11.83 4.77 5.30
C ILE A 10 -13.18 5.47 5.54
N SER A 11 -13.70 6.10 4.50
CA SER A 11 -14.97 6.83 4.52
C SER A 11 -15.65 6.78 3.15
N GLU A 12 -16.90 7.25 3.06
CA GLU A 12 -17.64 7.33 1.79
C GLU A 12 -17.01 8.32 0.77
N ARG A 13 -16.12 9.20 1.25
CA ARG A 13 -15.37 10.13 0.40
C ARG A 13 -14.11 9.52 -0.21
N LEU A 14 -13.59 8.44 0.39
CA LEU A 14 -12.35 7.82 -0.03
C LEU A 14 -12.46 7.42 -1.52
N GLY A 15 -11.50 7.87 -2.31
CA GLY A 15 -11.35 7.47 -3.70
C GLY A 15 -11.10 5.97 -3.80
N VAL A 16 -11.80 5.32 -4.71
CA VAL A 16 -11.55 3.94 -5.14
C VAL A 16 -11.41 3.94 -6.64
N PHE A 17 -10.82 2.87 -7.18
CA PHE A 17 -10.64 2.71 -8.61
C PHE A 17 -11.96 2.97 -9.38
N PRO A 18 -11.95 3.73 -10.49
CA PRO A 18 -13.17 4.02 -11.24
C PRO A 18 -13.91 2.75 -11.65
N GLY A 19 -15.17 2.63 -11.21
CA GLY A 19 -16.01 1.46 -11.46
C GLY A 19 -16.05 0.44 -10.32
N ASP A 20 -15.20 0.59 -9.29
CA ASP A 20 -15.14 -0.33 -8.16
C ASP A 20 -16.20 -0.03 -7.06
N THR A 21 -16.32 -0.94 -6.09
CA THR A 21 -17.28 -0.86 -4.99
C THR A 21 -16.83 0.14 -3.94
N ARG A 22 -17.37 1.36 -4.02
CA ARG A 22 -17.20 2.42 -3.01
C ARG A 22 -17.54 1.95 -1.60
N PHE A 23 -16.88 2.53 -0.61
CA PHE A 23 -17.21 2.30 0.79
C PHE A 23 -18.63 2.76 1.10
N SER A 24 -19.41 1.88 1.71
CA SER A 24 -20.67 2.22 2.35
C SER A 24 -20.78 1.55 3.72
N ARG A 25 -21.38 2.25 4.68
CA ARG A 25 -21.62 1.75 6.03
C ARG A 25 -23.11 1.81 6.36
N GLU A 26 -23.71 0.66 6.58
CA GLU A 26 -25.07 0.54 7.07
C GLU A 26 -25.07 0.49 8.61
N ILE A 27 -26.01 1.19 9.26
CA ILE A 27 -26.24 1.09 10.71
C ILE A 27 -27.44 0.17 10.92
N LEU A 28 -27.16 -1.07 11.33
CA LEU A 28 -28.16 -2.11 11.57
C LEU A 28 -28.90 -1.89 12.89
N LEU A 29 -28.17 -1.52 13.93
CA LEU A 29 -28.71 -1.19 15.26
C LEU A 29 -28.20 0.17 15.70
N ASP A 30 -29.05 0.95 16.35
CA ASP A 30 -28.80 2.34 16.73
C ASP A 30 -29.49 2.69 18.06
N TYR A 31 -28.73 3.29 18.98
CA TYR A 31 -29.24 3.85 20.23
C TYR A 31 -30.36 4.86 20.00
N ALA A 32 -30.30 5.66 18.94
CA ALA A 32 -31.34 6.63 18.60
C ALA A 32 -32.69 5.97 18.24
N LYS A 33 -32.67 4.67 17.92
CA LYS A 33 -33.85 3.85 17.65
C LYS A 33 -34.26 2.96 18.83
N GLY A 34 -33.67 3.18 20.02
CA GLY A 34 -33.97 2.42 21.24
C GLY A 34 -33.21 1.10 21.40
N HIS A 35 -32.23 0.81 20.53
CA HIS A 35 -31.35 -0.34 20.72
C HIS A 35 -30.33 -0.09 21.84
N ASN A 36 -29.78 -1.15 22.41
CA ASN A 36 -28.79 -1.10 23.49
C ASN A 36 -27.33 -1.15 22.99
N LEU A 37 -27.12 -1.14 21.68
CA LEU A 37 -25.80 -1.10 21.04
C LEU A 37 -25.90 -0.49 19.65
N ARG A 38 -24.76 -0.01 19.14
CA ARG A 38 -24.63 0.39 17.74
C ARG A 38 -23.92 -0.72 16.97
N LEU A 39 -24.56 -1.21 15.91
CA LEU A 39 -24.02 -2.27 15.06
C LEU A 39 -23.99 -1.78 13.62
N SER A 40 -22.88 -1.99 12.93
CA SER A 40 -22.71 -1.58 11.54
C SER A 40 -22.28 -2.75 10.66
N ALA A 41 -22.72 -2.71 9.41
CA ALA A 41 -22.20 -3.50 8.32
C ALA A 41 -21.47 -2.58 7.33
N VAL A 42 -20.47 -3.11 6.64
CA VAL A 42 -19.73 -2.40 5.59
C VAL A 42 -19.77 -3.18 4.29
N LYS A 43 -19.88 -2.48 3.17
CA LYS A 43 -19.71 -3.03 1.82
C LYS A 43 -18.75 -2.15 1.06
N THR A 44 -17.66 -2.75 0.55
CA THR A 44 -16.60 -2.04 -0.17
C THR A 44 -15.69 -3.03 -0.90
N THR A 45 -14.87 -2.53 -1.82
CA THR A 45 -13.69 -3.24 -2.39
C THR A 45 -12.66 -3.56 -1.33
N LEU A 46 -11.74 -4.49 -1.56
CA LEU A 46 -10.58 -4.72 -0.69
C LEU A 46 -9.37 -3.84 -1.06
N HIS A 47 -9.43 -3.20 -2.24
CA HIS A 47 -8.42 -2.27 -2.77
C HIS A 47 -8.73 -0.81 -2.43
N LEU A 48 -9.10 -0.54 -1.17
CA LEU A 48 -9.40 0.82 -0.69
C LEU A 48 -8.30 1.32 0.25
N GLY A 49 -7.86 2.56 0.04
CA GLY A 49 -6.87 3.20 0.91
C GLY A 49 -5.62 2.35 1.08
N ALA A 50 -5.06 2.34 2.29
CA ALA A 50 -3.92 1.49 2.61
C ALA A 50 -4.35 0.01 2.59
N HIS A 51 -3.82 -0.77 1.66
CA HIS A 51 -4.14 -2.19 1.51
C HIS A 51 -2.94 -3.01 1.03
N ALA A 52 -3.08 -4.33 1.17
CA ALA A 52 -2.10 -5.32 0.75
C ALA A 52 -2.73 -6.27 -0.27
N ASP A 53 -2.12 -6.41 -1.43
CA ASP A 53 -2.58 -7.38 -2.42
C ASP A 53 -2.08 -8.80 -2.11
N SER A 54 -2.90 -9.76 -2.52
CA SER A 54 -2.51 -11.14 -2.68
C SER A 54 -2.03 -11.42 -4.11
N VAL A 55 -1.47 -12.60 -4.34
CA VAL A 55 -1.06 -13.02 -5.70
C VAL A 55 -2.29 -13.30 -6.57
N GLY A 56 -3.39 -13.75 -5.96
CA GLY A 56 -4.65 -14.00 -6.65
C GLY A 56 -5.26 -12.76 -7.34
N HIS A 57 -4.86 -11.55 -6.92
CA HIS A 57 -5.30 -10.31 -7.55
C HIS A 57 -4.81 -10.18 -9.01
N TYR A 58 -3.57 -10.59 -9.29
CA TYR A 58 -2.90 -10.37 -10.57
C TYR A 58 -2.39 -11.65 -11.24
N HIS A 59 -2.64 -12.82 -10.65
CA HIS A 59 -2.27 -14.10 -11.24
C HIS A 59 -3.33 -15.16 -10.98
N ARG A 60 -3.75 -15.86 -12.06
CA ARG A 60 -4.87 -16.82 -12.03
C ARG A 60 -4.69 -17.95 -11.01
N ASP A 61 -3.47 -18.45 -10.87
CA ASP A 61 -3.14 -19.54 -9.94
C ASP A 61 -2.55 -19.01 -8.62
N GLY A 62 -2.71 -17.71 -8.36
CA GLY A 62 -2.26 -17.04 -7.15
C GLY A 62 -3.14 -17.37 -5.93
N GLY A 63 -2.51 -17.48 -4.76
CA GLY A 63 -3.21 -17.63 -3.49
C GLY A 63 -3.80 -16.31 -2.98
N GLY A 64 -4.81 -16.42 -2.11
CA GLY A 64 -5.43 -15.29 -1.42
C GLY A 64 -4.54 -14.66 -0.34
N VAL A 65 -5.01 -13.56 0.23
CA VAL A 65 -4.26 -12.78 1.22
C VAL A 65 -4.00 -13.57 2.51
N ASP A 66 -4.86 -14.54 2.82
CA ASP A 66 -4.73 -15.48 3.92
C ASP A 66 -3.54 -16.45 3.80
N GLN A 67 -2.96 -16.57 2.61
CA GLN A 67 -1.79 -17.42 2.34
C GLN A 67 -0.47 -16.62 2.29
N ARG A 68 -0.53 -15.29 2.43
CA ARG A 68 0.66 -14.44 2.42
C ARG A 68 1.45 -14.60 3.73
N ASP A 69 2.78 -14.60 3.62
CA ASP A 69 3.64 -14.55 4.81
C ASP A 69 3.47 -13.20 5.52
N VAL A 70 2.83 -13.22 6.69
CA VAL A 70 2.64 -12.03 7.53
C VAL A 70 3.98 -11.38 7.92
N GLY A 71 5.06 -12.16 7.95
CA GLY A 71 6.42 -11.67 8.18
C GLY A 71 6.85 -10.63 7.15
N ALA A 72 6.34 -10.68 5.91
CA ALA A 72 6.64 -9.67 4.89
C ALA A 72 6.13 -8.26 5.28
N TYR A 73 5.10 -8.16 6.12
CA TYR A 73 4.42 -6.91 6.47
C TYR A 73 4.85 -6.32 7.83
N LEU A 74 5.84 -6.93 8.49
CA LEU A 74 6.28 -6.57 9.85
C LEU A 74 7.80 -6.43 9.96
N GLY A 75 8.29 -5.27 10.39
CA GLY A 75 9.70 -5.08 10.76
C GLY A 75 10.41 -3.94 10.05
N THR A 76 11.74 -3.98 10.00
CA THR A 76 12.56 -2.89 9.43
C THR A 76 12.15 -2.55 8.01
N CYS A 77 12.06 -1.26 7.75
CA CYS A 77 11.53 -0.65 6.54
C CYS A 77 12.30 0.64 6.24
N GLN A 78 12.55 0.91 4.97
CA GLN A 78 13.15 2.14 4.48
C GLN A 78 12.10 2.98 3.76
N VAL A 79 11.97 4.25 4.12
CA VAL A 79 11.17 5.21 3.35
C VAL A 79 12.11 5.98 2.43
N VAL A 80 11.73 6.04 1.16
CA VAL A 80 12.46 6.74 0.08
C VAL A 80 11.53 7.78 -0.52
N HIS A 81 12.04 8.98 -0.75
CA HIS A 81 11.32 10.02 -1.47
C HIS A 81 11.84 10.05 -2.91
N VAL A 82 10.96 9.74 -3.86
CA VAL A 82 11.26 9.95 -5.28
C VAL A 82 10.77 11.32 -5.71
N LYS A 83 11.56 12.02 -6.52
CA LYS A 83 11.19 13.36 -7.01
C LYS A 83 9.83 13.31 -7.69
N THR A 84 9.02 14.33 -7.42
CA THR A 84 7.73 14.52 -8.06
C THR A 84 7.91 14.61 -9.59
N GLY A 85 7.07 13.89 -10.32
CA GLY A 85 7.05 13.81 -11.77
C GLY A 85 5.85 12.99 -12.24
N GLN A 86 5.74 12.74 -13.55
CA GLN A 86 4.62 11.97 -14.12
C GLN A 86 5.04 10.55 -14.51
N GLY A 87 4.06 9.65 -14.62
CA GLY A 87 4.25 8.29 -15.09
C GLY A 87 5.05 7.38 -14.14
N ARG A 88 5.70 6.37 -14.71
CA ARG A 88 6.44 5.35 -13.95
C ARG A 88 7.72 5.92 -13.33
N ILE A 89 8.03 5.52 -12.09
CA ILE A 89 9.32 5.65 -11.44
C ILE A 89 10.31 4.78 -12.20
N GLN A 90 11.37 5.39 -12.72
CA GLN A 90 12.40 4.75 -13.54
C GLN A 90 13.66 4.47 -12.72
N LEU A 91 14.56 3.61 -13.21
CA LEU A 91 15.85 3.33 -12.55
C LEU A 91 16.67 4.60 -12.27
N GLN A 92 16.61 5.58 -13.17
CA GLN A 92 17.29 6.87 -12.99
C GLN A 92 16.77 7.67 -11.77
N ASP A 93 15.50 7.48 -11.40
CA ASP A 93 14.90 8.14 -10.23
C ASP A 93 15.42 7.53 -8.92
N VAL A 94 15.98 6.32 -8.98
CA VAL A 94 16.51 5.57 -7.83
C VAL A 94 18.01 5.26 -7.96
N ALA A 95 18.73 5.90 -8.89
CA ALA A 95 20.13 5.58 -9.18
C ALA A 95 21.10 5.74 -7.99
N GLY A 96 20.73 6.56 -7.00
CA GLY A 96 21.48 6.73 -5.75
C GLY A 96 20.93 5.95 -4.55
N LEU A 97 19.88 5.15 -4.73
CA LEU A 97 19.23 4.42 -3.65
C LEU A 97 20.15 3.29 -3.17
N VAL A 98 20.55 3.38 -1.90
CA VAL A 98 21.13 2.24 -1.17
C VAL A 98 20.01 1.55 -0.39
N VAL A 99 19.70 0.30 -0.76
CA VAL A 99 18.72 -0.52 -0.05
C VAL A 99 19.28 -0.94 1.31
N LYS A 100 18.61 -0.52 2.38
CA LYS A 100 19.02 -0.73 3.79
C LYS A 100 18.04 -1.59 4.59
N ALA A 101 16.93 -2.00 3.98
CA ALA A 101 15.87 -2.74 4.64
C ALA A 101 15.18 -3.70 3.65
N PRO A 102 14.63 -4.83 4.13
CA PRO A 102 13.88 -5.76 3.30
C PRO A 102 12.49 -5.23 2.90
N ARG A 103 12.12 -4.01 3.30
CA ARG A 103 10.86 -3.36 2.96
C ARG A 103 11.16 -1.93 2.56
N VAL A 104 10.64 -1.49 1.42
CA VAL A 104 10.92 -0.14 0.91
C VAL A 104 9.60 0.53 0.54
N LEU A 105 9.31 1.66 1.17
CA LEU A 105 8.13 2.48 0.87
C LEU A 105 8.56 3.70 0.07
N PHE A 106 7.84 3.95 -1.01
CA PHE A 106 8.09 5.06 -1.92
C PHE A 106 7.05 6.14 -1.68
N ARG A 107 7.53 7.28 -1.21
CA ARG A 107 6.78 8.52 -1.20
C ARG A 107 6.95 9.19 -2.56
N THR A 108 5.85 9.38 -3.27
CA THR A 108 5.80 10.01 -4.59
C THR A 108 5.15 11.39 -4.56
N ASP A 109 4.31 11.65 -3.56
CA ASP A 109 3.44 12.83 -3.45
C ASP A 109 2.52 13.05 -4.68
N SER A 110 2.33 12.02 -5.52
CA SER A 110 1.54 12.11 -6.77
C SER A 110 0.05 11.78 -6.61
N PHE A 111 -0.33 11.26 -5.43
CA PHE A 111 -1.71 11.06 -5.01
C PHE A 111 -1.93 11.66 -3.61
N PRO A 112 -1.78 12.99 -3.45
CA PRO A 112 -1.69 13.62 -2.13
C PRO A 112 -3.01 13.68 -1.36
N ASP A 113 -4.15 13.52 -2.05
CA ASP A 113 -5.49 13.54 -1.45
C ASP A 113 -6.24 12.22 -1.75
N PRO A 114 -6.30 11.30 -0.78
CA PRO A 114 -7.02 10.04 -0.94
C PRO A 114 -8.53 10.18 -1.18
N ASP A 115 -9.16 11.31 -0.84
CA ASP A 115 -10.59 11.54 -1.06
C ASP A 115 -10.88 12.01 -2.52
N HIS A 116 -9.85 12.38 -3.29
CA HIS A 116 -9.99 12.87 -4.67
C HIS A 116 -9.18 12.03 -5.65
N TRP A 117 -9.88 11.22 -6.45
CA TRP A 117 -9.25 10.38 -7.46
C TRP A 117 -8.50 11.22 -8.52
N ASN A 118 -7.22 10.93 -8.70
CA ASN A 118 -6.36 11.43 -9.76
C ASN A 118 -5.77 10.25 -10.53
N SER A 119 -6.01 10.17 -11.85
CA SER A 119 -5.48 9.09 -12.71
C SER A 119 -4.00 9.22 -13.08
N ASP A 120 -3.40 10.40 -12.87
CA ASP A 120 -1.98 10.69 -13.20
C ASP A 120 -1.05 10.43 -11.99
N PHE A 121 -1.34 9.39 -11.22
CA PHE A 121 -0.45 8.98 -10.12
C PHE A 121 0.79 8.25 -10.66
N ARG A 122 1.91 8.36 -9.94
CA ARG A 122 3.13 7.64 -10.26
C ARG A 122 2.98 6.17 -9.88
N SER A 123 3.58 5.31 -10.69
CA SER A 123 3.63 3.85 -10.53
C SER A 123 5.08 3.37 -10.65
N PHE A 124 5.38 2.09 -10.49
CA PHE A 124 6.75 1.59 -10.70
C PHE A 124 6.99 1.22 -12.16
N SER A 125 8.24 1.29 -12.61
CA SER A 125 8.67 0.51 -13.78
C SER A 125 9.02 -0.93 -13.37
N PRO A 126 8.84 -1.92 -14.25
CA PRO A 126 9.30 -3.29 -14.00
C PRO A 126 10.77 -3.39 -13.60
N GLU A 127 11.62 -2.51 -14.15
CA GLU A 127 13.06 -2.45 -13.89
C GLU A 127 13.36 -2.01 -12.45
N VAL A 128 12.60 -1.06 -11.90
CA VAL A 128 12.77 -0.64 -10.49
C VAL A 128 12.42 -1.77 -9.55
N LEU A 129 11.31 -2.49 -9.80
CA LEU A 129 10.93 -3.63 -8.97
C LEU A 129 11.93 -4.79 -9.10
N THR A 130 12.47 -5.02 -10.30
CA THR A 130 13.53 -5.99 -10.52
C THR A 130 14.79 -5.63 -9.72
N PHE A 131 15.22 -4.36 -9.77
CA PHE A 131 16.33 -3.86 -8.97
C PHE A 131 16.12 -4.07 -7.48
N LEU A 132 14.94 -3.74 -6.94
CA LEU A 132 14.63 -3.95 -5.52
C LEU A 132 14.67 -5.45 -5.15
N ALA A 133 14.10 -6.30 -6.00
CA ALA A 133 14.13 -7.75 -5.80
C ALA A 133 15.55 -8.33 -5.85
N ASP A 134 16.43 -7.80 -6.71
CA ASP A 134 17.85 -8.17 -6.77
C ASP A 134 18.63 -7.76 -5.51
N HIS A 135 18.06 -6.87 -4.69
CA HIS A 135 18.61 -6.42 -3.40
C HIS A 135 17.81 -6.98 -2.20
N ASP A 136 17.20 -8.16 -2.36
CA ASP A 136 16.49 -8.90 -1.31
C ASP A 136 15.32 -8.14 -0.65
N VAL A 137 14.73 -7.17 -1.35
CA VAL A 137 13.50 -6.52 -0.90
C VAL A 137 12.34 -7.51 -0.99
N LYS A 138 11.64 -7.68 0.12
CA LYS A 138 10.50 -8.60 0.28
C LYS A 138 9.16 -7.89 0.14
N LEU A 139 9.10 -6.59 0.44
CA LEU A 139 7.90 -5.79 0.34
C LEU A 139 8.24 -4.43 -0.26
N VAL A 140 7.48 -4.02 -1.27
CA VAL A 140 7.45 -2.64 -1.73
C VAL A 140 6.14 -2.00 -1.29
N GLY A 141 6.14 -0.70 -1.00
CA GLY A 141 4.90 0.04 -0.86
C GLY A 141 4.96 1.41 -1.51
N ILE A 142 3.81 1.96 -1.85
CA ILE A 142 3.67 3.23 -2.54
C ILE A 142 2.50 4.04 -1.99
N ASP A 143 2.62 5.37 -2.03
CA ASP A 143 1.57 6.31 -1.62
C ASP A 143 0.54 6.61 -2.72
N THR A 144 0.38 5.69 -3.67
CA THR A 144 -0.54 5.80 -4.80
C THR A 144 -1.47 4.58 -4.86
N PRO A 145 -2.62 4.66 -5.55
CA PRO A 145 -3.58 3.57 -5.61
C PRO A 145 -3.11 2.31 -6.34
N SER A 146 -1.98 2.35 -7.06
CA SER A 146 -1.45 1.18 -7.75
C SER A 146 0.05 1.27 -8.07
N VAL A 147 0.74 0.12 -8.13
CA VAL A 147 2.11 -0.02 -8.64
C VAL A 147 2.21 -0.03 -10.18
N ASP A 148 1.08 -0.03 -10.88
CA ASP A 148 0.98 0.13 -12.34
C ASP A 148 0.14 1.38 -12.69
N PRO A 149 0.28 1.96 -13.90
CA PRO A 149 -0.61 3.02 -14.39
C PRO A 149 -2.08 2.57 -14.37
N GLU A 150 -3.02 3.49 -14.13
CA GLU A 150 -4.45 3.20 -14.02
C GLU A 150 -5.00 2.42 -15.25
N ASP A 151 -4.50 2.74 -16.43
CA ASP A 151 -4.95 2.16 -17.69
C ASP A 151 -4.20 0.87 -18.08
N SER A 152 -3.19 0.44 -17.30
CA SER A 152 -2.45 -0.80 -17.61
C SER A 152 -3.37 -2.02 -17.50
N LYS A 153 -3.43 -2.77 -18.60
CA LYS A 153 -4.11 -4.08 -18.65
C LYS A 153 -3.15 -5.25 -18.51
N ALA A 154 -1.86 -5.01 -18.71
CA ALA A 154 -0.82 -6.02 -18.61
C ALA A 154 -0.32 -6.18 -17.16
N LEU A 155 -0.50 -5.17 -16.32
CA LEU A 155 -0.08 -5.15 -14.91
C LEU A 155 1.40 -5.55 -14.74
N GLU A 156 2.27 -4.95 -15.57
CA GLU A 156 3.65 -5.38 -15.71
C GLU A 156 4.43 -5.33 -14.39
N SER A 157 4.19 -4.31 -13.56
CA SER A 157 4.80 -4.20 -12.24
C SER A 157 4.31 -5.30 -11.30
N HIS A 158 3.01 -5.58 -11.27
CA HIS A 158 2.48 -6.70 -10.50
C HIS A 158 3.05 -8.05 -10.95
N GLN A 159 3.25 -8.25 -12.26
CA GLN A 159 3.87 -9.48 -12.75
C GLN A 159 5.31 -9.65 -12.28
N ILE A 160 6.07 -8.56 -12.11
CA ILE A 160 7.39 -8.63 -11.46
C ILE A 160 7.26 -9.00 -9.98
N LEU A 161 6.33 -8.38 -9.24
CA LEU A 161 6.10 -8.73 -7.83
C LEU A 161 5.77 -10.22 -7.67
N HIS A 162 4.90 -10.75 -8.53
CA HIS A 162 4.58 -12.17 -8.60
C HIS A 162 5.84 -13.02 -8.83
N ALA A 163 6.54 -12.77 -9.94
CA ALA A 163 7.68 -13.57 -10.39
C ALA A 163 8.84 -13.55 -9.37
N ARG A 164 8.97 -12.45 -8.61
CA ARG A 164 10.02 -12.25 -7.61
C ARG A 164 9.57 -12.58 -6.18
N GLY A 165 8.32 -13.00 -5.98
CA GLY A 165 7.78 -13.36 -4.67
C GLY A 165 7.69 -12.19 -3.69
N MET A 166 7.56 -10.96 -4.19
CA MET A 166 7.46 -9.76 -3.36
C MET A 166 6.02 -9.54 -2.85
N ALA A 167 5.88 -8.84 -1.74
CA ALA A 167 4.64 -8.27 -1.25
C ALA A 167 4.50 -6.81 -1.68
N VAL A 168 3.26 -6.32 -1.69
CA VAL A 168 2.94 -4.93 -2.03
C VAL A 168 2.01 -4.31 -1.01
N LEU A 169 2.21 -3.02 -0.77
CA LEU A 169 1.29 -2.13 -0.07
C LEU A 169 0.98 -0.93 -0.96
N GLU A 170 -0.30 -0.63 -1.15
CA GLU A 170 -0.75 0.49 -1.99
C GLU A 170 -1.64 1.43 -1.19
N GLY A 171 -1.85 2.65 -1.70
CA GLY A 171 -2.72 3.66 -1.10
C GLY A 171 -2.25 4.18 0.26
N LEU A 172 -0.94 4.14 0.52
CA LEU A 172 -0.35 4.68 1.74
C LEU A 172 -0.42 6.23 1.76
N VAL A 173 -0.33 6.82 2.96
CA VAL A 173 -0.20 8.27 3.13
C VAL A 173 1.18 8.59 3.71
N LEU A 174 2.09 9.07 2.86
CA LEU A 174 3.49 9.32 3.22
C LEU A 174 3.89 10.81 3.23
N THR A 175 2.95 11.73 3.01
CA THR A 175 3.19 13.17 2.84
C THR A 175 3.93 13.85 4.00
N GLN A 176 3.82 13.32 5.22
CA GLN A 176 4.50 13.83 6.42
C GLN A 176 5.63 12.93 6.92
N VAL A 177 5.99 11.90 6.15
CA VAL A 177 7.05 10.94 6.51
C VAL A 177 8.34 11.37 5.85
N GLY A 178 9.39 11.57 6.66
CA GLY A 178 10.74 11.82 6.18
C GLY A 178 11.43 10.54 5.72
N GLU A 179 12.43 10.66 4.84
CA GLU A 179 13.27 9.53 4.45
C GLU A 179 14.01 8.94 5.65
N GLY A 180 14.22 7.62 5.66
CA GLY A 180 14.96 6.97 6.73
C GLY A 180 14.51 5.54 7.03
N LEU A 181 15.01 5.00 8.14
CA LEU A 181 14.62 3.67 8.62
C LEU A 181 13.55 3.74 9.70
N TYR A 182 12.57 2.86 9.54
CA TYR A 182 11.41 2.70 10.39
C TYR A 182 11.17 1.23 10.69
N THR A 183 10.38 0.96 11.72
CA THR A 183 9.68 -0.31 11.88
C THR A 183 8.29 -0.16 11.29
N LEU A 184 7.96 -0.99 10.29
CA LEU A 184 6.64 -1.09 9.68
C LEU A 184 5.77 -2.11 10.43
N ILE A 185 4.51 -1.75 10.63
CA ILE A 185 3.42 -2.68 10.97
C ILE A 185 2.29 -2.46 9.97
N ALA A 186 2.04 -3.40 9.08
CA ALA A 186 0.94 -3.35 8.12
C ALA A 186 0.36 -4.74 7.77
N PRO A 187 0.10 -5.63 8.76
CA PRO A 187 -0.39 -6.96 8.46
C PRO A 187 -1.79 -6.90 7.81
N PRO A 188 -2.06 -7.69 6.75
CA PRO A 188 -3.40 -7.87 6.23
C PRO A 188 -4.31 -8.58 7.24
N LEU A 189 -5.61 -8.34 7.12
CA LEU A 189 -6.62 -9.19 7.74
C LEU A 189 -6.55 -10.59 7.11
N LEU A 190 -6.82 -11.60 7.92
CA LEU A 190 -6.83 -13.00 7.48
C LEU A 190 -8.19 -13.33 6.83
N ILE A 191 -8.40 -12.82 5.61
CA ILE A 191 -9.64 -13.03 4.84
C ILE A 191 -9.43 -14.20 3.87
N GLU A 192 -10.13 -15.31 4.11
CA GLU A 192 -9.99 -16.55 3.34
C GLU A 192 -10.21 -16.33 1.83
N GLY A 193 -9.20 -16.65 1.03
CA GLY A 193 -9.26 -16.61 -0.43
C GLY A 193 -9.41 -15.22 -1.05
N ALA A 194 -9.32 -14.14 -0.27
CA ALA A 194 -9.49 -12.79 -0.77
C ALA A 194 -8.30 -12.31 -1.59
N ASP A 195 -8.57 -11.50 -2.61
CA ASP A 195 -7.60 -10.93 -3.53
C ASP A 195 -6.74 -9.82 -2.90
N ALA A 196 -7.23 -9.15 -1.85
CA ALA A 196 -6.47 -8.18 -1.08
C ALA A 196 -6.98 -8.08 0.38
N SER A 197 -6.38 -7.20 1.16
CA SER A 197 -6.93 -6.77 2.45
C SER A 197 -6.59 -5.32 2.76
N PRO A 198 -7.52 -4.51 3.27
CA PRO A 198 -7.17 -3.25 3.90
C PRO A 198 -6.25 -3.49 5.10
N VAL A 199 -5.37 -2.53 5.37
CA VAL A 199 -4.44 -2.55 6.49
C VAL A 199 -4.50 -1.24 7.27
N ARG A 200 -4.16 -1.30 8.56
CA ARG A 200 -3.73 -0.10 9.29
C ARG A 200 -2.20 -0.09 9.31
N ALA A 201 -1.61 0.57 8.32
CA ALA A 201 -0.18 0.70 8.16
C ALA A 201 0.37 1.79 9.11
N LEU A 202 1.38 1.42 9.90
CA LEU A 202 2.01 2.27 10.90
C LEU A 202 3.55 2.21 10.75
N LEU A 203 4.20 3.34 11.00
CA LEU A 203 5.66 3.44 11.08
C LEU A 203 6.11 3.88 12.47
N HIS A 204 7.20 3.32 12.96
CA HIS A 204 7.90 3.83 14.14
C HIS A 204 9.36 4.13 13.78
N PRO A 205 9.86 5.36 13.99
CA PRO A 205 11.26 5.69 13.69
C PRO A 205 12.23 4.75 14.41
N GLN A 206 13.27 4.26 13.72
CA GLN A 206 14.34 3.51 14.38
C GLN A 206 15.35 4.51 14.96
N ALA A 207 15.60 4.42 16.28
CA ALA A 207 16.59 5.27 16.94
C ALA A 207 18.00 4.90 16.44
N GLY A 208 18.77 5.88 15.93
CA GLY A 208 20.20 5.73 15.64
C GLY A 208 20.65 5.89 14.18
N LEU A 209 19.79 6.39 13.27
CA LEU A 209 20.18 6.59 11.86
C LEU A 209 19.79 7.96 11.28
N ILE A 210 19.55 8.96 12.14
CA ILE A 210 19.53 10.36 11.71
C ILE A 210 21.00 10.80 11.71
N PRO A 211 21.61 11.10 10.55
CA PRO A 211 22.88 11.81 10.55
C PRO A 211 22.66 13.17 11.22
N GLU A 212 23.57 13.58 12.11
CA GLU A 212 23.64 14.95 12.62
C GLU A 212 23.63 15.99 11.48
#